data_AF-A0A3M1FTJ0-F1
#
_entry.id   AF-A0A3M1FTJ0-F1
#
_cell.length_a   1.000
_cell.length_b   1.000
_cell.length_c   1.000
_cell.angle_alpha   90.00
_cell.angle_beta   90.00
_cell.angle_gamma   90.00
#
_symmetry.space_group_name_H-M   'P 1'
#
loop_
_entity.id
_entity.type
_entity.pdbx_description
1 polymer ?
#
loop_
_entity_poly.entity_id
_entity_poly.type
_entity_poly.pdbx_seq_one_letter_code
_entity_poly.pdbx_strand_id
1 'polypeptide(L)'
;MGGIVGIAVLNGVGVAFNWYRTVWWFDIPMHFLGGGWLVVLFFYLLATRFSSISLKSEPCFRFLSALGFVALVGIGWEFFEYGLELLFPSHLPAAVRLTDTFGDLLNDLLGGVAAYYLLAALRFFRR
;
A
#
# COMPACT_ATOMS: atom_id res chain seq x y z
N MET A 1 -14.29 6.65 2.90
CA MET A 1 -13.47 7.88 2.82
C MET A 1 -12.66 8.14 4.09
N GLY A 2 -13.16 7.83 5.30
CA GLY A 2 -12.40 8.08 6.54
C GLY A 2 -11.00 7.42 6.62
N GLY A 3 -10.83 6.20 6.08
CA GLY A 3 -9.55 5.49 6.13
C GLY A 3 -8.38 6.21 5.43
N ILE A 4 -8.58 6.70 4.20
CA ILE A 4 -7.53 7.42 3.46
C ILE A 4 -7.20 8.77 4.10
N VAL A 5 -8.19 9.44 4.67
CA VAL A 5 -7.97 10.71 5.38
C VAL A 5 -7.11 10.47 6.61
N GLY A 6 -7.37 9.40 7.37
CA GLY A 6 -6.54 9.02 8.52
C GLY A 6 -5.09 8.73 8.12
N ILE A 7 -4.88 7.93 7.07
CA ILE A 7 -3.54 7.63 6.54
C ILE A 7 -2.83 8.91 6.08
N ALA A 8 -3.51 9.78 5.33
CA ALA A 8 -2.93 11.03 4.85
C ALA A 8 -2.56 11.99 6.00
N VAL A 9 -3.39 12.07 7.04
CA VAL A 9 -3.08 12.86 8.24
C VAL A 9 -1.85 12.29 8.97
N LEU A 10 -1.79 10.97 9.16
CA LEU A 10 -0.64 10.31 9.80
C LEU A 10 0.64 10.52 9.00
N ASN A 11 0.59 10.37 7.68
CA ASN A 11 1.72 10.64 6.78
C ASN A 11 2.19 12.10 6.91
N GLY A 12 1.26 13.07 6.84
CA GLY A 12 1.59 14.48 6.96
C GLY A 12 2.22 14.85 8.30
N VAL A 13 1.73 14.27 9.40
CA VAL A 13 2.35 14.40 10.73
C VAL A 13 3.75 13.77 10.73
N GLY A 14 3.90 12.57 10.17
CA GLY A 14 5.20 11.89 10.06
C GLY A 14 6.24 12.70 9.30
N VAL A 15 5.85 13.35 8.20
CA VAL A 15 6.72 14.27 7.45
C VAL A 15 7.04 15.52 8.28
N ALA A 16 6.03 16.16 8.89
CA ALA A 16 6.21 17.40 9.65
C ALA A 16 7.17 17.25 10.85
N PHE A 17 7.16 16.08 11.49
CA PHE A 17 8.04 15.76 12.63
C PHE A 17 9.27 14.92 12.24
N ASN A 18 9.51 14.70 10.95
CA ASN A 18 10.64 13.92 10.44
C ASN A 18 10.72 12.49 11.02
N TRP A 19 9.56 11.85 11.24
CA TRP A 19 9.47 10.51 11.82
C TRP A 19 10.04 9.43 10.92
N TYR A 20 9.95 9.60 9.59
CA TYR A 20 10.59 8.70 8.63
C TYR A 20 12.10 8.56 8.82
N ARG A 21 12.76 9.58 9.42
CA ARG A 21 14.20 9.54 9.71
C ARG A 21 14.54 9.29 11.18
N THR A 22 13.61 9.56 12.09
CA THR A 22 13.87 9.53 13.54
C THR A 22 13.19 8.38 14.27
N VAL A 23 12.13 7.80 13.68
CA VAL A 23 11.34 6.71 14.24
C VAL A 23 11.40 5.54 13.26
N TRP A 24 12.38 4.66 13.46
CA TRP A 24 12.71 3.56 12.53
C TRP A 24 11.55 2.63 12.16
N TRP A 25 10.54 2.49 13.03
CA TRP A 25 9.40 1.62 12.77
C TRP A 25 8.20 2.34 12.14
N PHE A 26 8.23 3.67 12.02
CA PHE A 26 7.06 4.44 11.59
C PHE A 26 6.63 4.12 10.16
N ASP A 27 7.57 3.75 9.29
CA ASP A 27 7.29 3.45 7.90
C ASP A 27 6.48 2.16 7.71
N ILE A 28 6.82 1.14 8.51
CA ILE A 28 6.19 -0.18 8.49
C ILE A 28 4.65 -0.13 8.55
N PRO A 29 4.01 0.52 9.56
CA PRO A 29 2.56 0.63 9.61
C PRO A 29 2.01 1.53 8.49
N MET A 30 2.78 2.48 7.96
CA MET A 30 2.33 3.32 6.85
C MET A 30 2.19 2.50 5.56
N HIS A 31 3.18 1.66 5.23
CA HIS A 31 3.12 0.70 4.12
C HIS A 31 2.00 -0.33 4.32
N PHE A 32 1.91 -0.93 5.51
CA PHE A 32 0.85 -1.88 5.81
C PHE A 32 -0.56 -1.28 5.64
N LEU A 33 -0.80 -0.08 6.16
CA LEU A 33 -2.08 0.61 6.02
C LEU A 33 -2.33 1.06 4.57
N GLY A 34 -1.29 1.50 3.87
CA GLY A 34 -1.32 1.88 2.46
C GLY A 34 -1.73 0.71 1.57
N GLY A 35 -1.02 -0.42 1.65
CA GLY A 35 -1.34 -1.64 0.91
C GLY A 35 -2.75 -2.16 1.21
N GLY A 36 -3.18 -2.11 2.47
CA GLY A 36 -4.55 -2.47 2.83
C GLY A 36 -5.61 -1.53 2.20
N TRP A 37 -5.35 -0.22 2.20
CA TRP A 37 -6.23 0.74 1.54
C TRP A 37 -6.30 0.56 0.03
N LEU A 38 -5.18 0.21 -0.62
CA LEU A 38 -5.13 -0.03 -2.06
C LEU A 38 -6.02 -1.19 -2.50
N VAL A 39 -6.17 -2.23 -1.69
CA VAL A 39 -7.14 -3.31 -1.98
C VAL A 39 -8.58 -2.80 -1.94
N VAL A 40 -8.92 -1.96 -0.95
CA VAL A 40 -10.25 -1.35 -0.87
C VAL A 40 -10.49 -0.44 -2.09
N LEU A 41 -9.49 0.35 -2.48
CA LEU A 41 -9.54 1.19 -3.68
C LEU A 41 -9.73 0.36 -4.94
N PHE A 42 -8.98 -0.72 -5.11
CA PHE A 42 -9.05 -1.61 -6.26
C PHE A 42 -10.47 -2.12 -6.49
N PHE A 43 -11.09 -2.69 -5.43
CA PHE A 43 -12.46 -3.20 -5.54
C PHE A 43 -13.50 -2.09 -5.66
N TYR A 44 -13.27 -0.92 -5.06
CA TYR A 44 -14.14 0.24 -5.29
C TYR A 44 -14.13 0.68 -6.75
N LEU A 45 -12.95 0.80 -7.38
CA LEU A 45 -12.82 1.16 -8.80
C LEU A 45 -13.44 0.09 -9.70
N LEU A 46 -13.20 -1.19 -9.41
CA LEU A 46 -13.80 -2.28 -10.15
C LEU A 46 -15.34 -2.23 -10.10
N ALA A 47 -15.91 -1.97 -8.92
CA ALA A 47 -17.36 -1.91 -8.74
C ALA A 47 -18.00 -0.67 -9.37
N THR A 48 -17.31 0.47 -9.41
CA THR A 48 -17.90 1.78 -9.79
C THR A 48 -17.50 2.30 -11.15
N ARG A 49 -16.29 1.97 -11.64
CA ARG A 49 -15.72 2.51 -12.89
C ARG A 49 -15.50 1.44 -13.94
N PHE A 50 -15.24 0.20 -13.50
CA PHE A 50 -14.96 -0.92 -14.39
C PHE A 50 -15.96 -2.06 -14.19
N SER A 51 -17.23 -1.74 -13.99
CA SER A 51 -18.29 -2.73 -13.69
C SER A 51 -18.52 -3.76 -14.81
N SER A 52 -18.03 -3.47 -16.03
CA SER A 52 -18.02 -4.43 -17.15
C SER A 52 -16.94 -5.51 -17.02
N ILE A 53 -15.89 -5.28 -16.21
CA ILE A 53 -14.84 -6.25 -15.92
C ILE A 53 -15.35 -7.22 -14.85
N SER A 54 -15.72 -8.42 -15.28
CA SER A 54 -16.10 -9.48 -14.36
C SER A 54 -14.87 -10.23 -13.85
N LEU A 55 -14.45 -9.93 -12.62
CA LEU A 55 -13.56 -10.82 -11.86
C LEU A 55 -14.37 -11.89 -11.09
N LYS A 56 -15.63 -12.14 -11.47
CA LYS A 56 -16.54 -13.00 -10.69
C LYS A 56 -16.13 -14.49 -10.70
N SER A 57 -15.34 -14.91 -11.68
CA SER A 57 -15.21 -16.32 -12.01
C SER A 57 -14.25 -17.09 -11.10
N GLU A 58 -13.19 -16.48 -10.55
CA GLU A 58 -12.18 -17.23 -9.79
C GLU A 58 -11.63 -16.43 -8.58
N PRO A 59 -11.76 -16.94 -7.33
CA PRO A 59 -11.22 -16.29 -6.14
C PRO A 59 -9.71 -16.03 -6.21
N CYS A 60 -8.96 -16.95 -6.82
CA CYS A 60 -7.52 -16.81 -7.02
C CYS A 60 -7.19 -15.62 -7.93
N PHE A 61 -7.90 -15.48 -9.05
CA PHE A 61 -7.67 -14.38 -9.99
C PHE A 61 -8.00 -13.02 -9.36
N ARG A 62 -9.07 -12.92 -8.57
CA ARG A 62 -9.37 -11.70 -7.79
C ARG A 62 -8.26 -11.33 -6.83
N PHE A 63 -7.78 -12.32 -6.07
CA PHE A 63 -6.73 -12.13 -5.09
C PHE A 63 -5.42 -11.66 -5.73
N LEU A 64 -4.95 -12.37 -6.76
CA LEU A 64 -3.73 -12.02 -7.48
C LEU A 64 -3.85 -10.66 -8.19
N SER A 65 -5.01 -10.33 -8.75
CA SER A 65 -5.23 -9.01 -9.38
C SER A 65 -5.15 -7.88 -8.36
N ALA A 66 -5.75 -8.06 -7.17
CA ALA A 66 -5.70 -7.07 -6.11
C ALA A 66 -4.27 -6.89 -5.58
N LEU A 67 -3.54 -7.98 -5.33
CA LEU A 67 -2.15 -7.89 -4.89
C LEU A 67 -1.21 -7.36 -5.99
N GLY A 68 -1.46 -7.69 -7.25
CA GLY A 68 -0.73 -7.10 -8.38
C GLY A 68 -0.92 -5.59 -8.46
N PHE A 69 -2.13 -5.10 -8.18
CA PHE A 69 -2.39 -3.66 -8.07
C PHE A 69 -1.65 -3.03 -6.89
N VAL A 70 -1.66 -3.66 -5.72
CA VAL A 70 -0.87 -3.21 -4.54
C VAL A 70 0.61 -3.13 -4.89
N ALA A 71 1.19 -4.21 -5.44
CA ALA A 71 2.60 -4.26 -5.80
C ALA A 71 2.99 -3.19 -6.83
N LEU A 72 2.15 -2.95 -7.84
CA LEU A 72 2.42 -1.94 -8.87
C LEU A 72 2.48 -0.53 -8.26
N VAL A 73 1.55 -0.21 -7.36
CA VAL A 73 1.53 1.10 -6.69
C VAL A 73 2.69 1.22 -5.69
N GLY A 74 2.98 0.15 -4.92
CA GLY A 74 4.12 0.11 -3.99
C GLY A 74 5.45 0.33 -4.72
N ILE A 75 5.69 -0.35 -5.85
CA ILE A 75 6.87 -0.10 -6.69
C ILE A 75 6.92 1.36 -7.16
N GLY A 76 5.77 1.94 -7.54
CA GLY A 76 5.68 3.36 -7.90
C GLY A 76 6.05 4.29 -6.74
N TRP A 77 5.66 3.94 -5.52
CA TRP A 77 6.00 4.67 -4.30
C TRP A 77 7.50 4.61 -4.00
N GLU A 78 8.11 3.44 -4.09
CA GLU A 78 9.57 3.27 -3.95
C GLU A 78 10.37 4.09 -4.96
N PHE A 79 9.89 4.17 -6.21
CA PHE A 79 10.51 5.05 -7.21
C PHE A 79 10.37 6.53 -6.85
N PHE A 80 9.24 6.93 -6.25
CA PHE A 80 9.03 8.29 -5.78
C PHE A 80 10.00 8.62 -4.64
N GLU A 81 10.17 7.73 -3.66
CA GLU A 81 11.11 7.92 -2.55
C GLU A 81 12.56 7.95 -3.01
N TYR A 82 12.93 7.05 -3.93
CA TYR A 82 14.23 7.11 -4.58
C TYR A 82 14.44 8.46 -5.29
N GLY A 83 13.42 8.99 -5.96
CA GLY A 83 13.45 10.32 -6.56
C GLY A 83 13.65 11.44 -5.53
N LEU A 84 12.96 11.38 -4.39
CA LEU A 84 13.15 12.32 -3.28
C LEU A 84 14.56 12.27 -2.71
N GLU A 85 15.15 11.08 -2.60
CA GLU A 85 16.52 10.89 -2.12
C GLU A 85 17.56 11.51 -3.07
N LEU A 86 17.32 11.48 -4.38
CA LEU A 86 18.18 12.17 -5.35
C LEU A 86 18.14 13.70 -5.20
N LEU A 87 17.01 14.25 -4.75
CA LEU A 87 16.82 15.68 -4.52
C LEU A 87 17.27 16.12 -3.12
N PHE A 88 17.11 15.25 -2.12
CA PHE A 88 17.36 15.52 -0.70
C PHE A 88 18.11 14.35 -0.02
N PRO A 89 19.43 14.21 -0.24
CA PRO A 89 20.19 13.03 0.18
C PRO A 89 20.20 12.81 1.71
N SER A 90 19.99 11.56 2.12
CA SER A 90 20.00 11.08 3.51
C SER A 90 21.36 10.56 3.99
N HIS A 91 22.34 10.41 3.09
CA HIS A 91 23.65 9.78 3.34
C HIS A 91 23.58 8.31 3.84
N LEU A 92 22.41 7.65 3.74
CA LEU A 92 22.27 6.24 4.11
C LEU A 92 23.02 5.30 3.15
N PRO A 93 23.64 4.20 3.66
CA PRO A 93 24.26 3.21 2.80
C PRO A 93 23.24 2.57 1.84
N ALA A 94 23.67 2.30 0.60
CA ALA A 94 22.78 1.72 -0.42
C ALA A 94 22.17 0.37 -0.02
N ALA A 95 22.90 -0.45 0.74
CA ALA A 95 22.39 -1.73 1.24
C ALA A 95 21.24 -1.55 2.24
N VAL A 96 21.31 -0.56 3.12
CA VAL A 96 20.25 -0.24 4.11
C VAL A 96 18.99 0.21 3.40
N ARG A 97 19.14 1.07 2.38
CA ARG A 97 18.01 1.52 1.56
C ARG A 97 17.36 0.39 0.78
N LEU A 98 18.16 -0.55 0.26
CA LEU A 98 17.61 -1.70 -0.45
C LEU A 98 16.82 -2.62 0.49
N THR A 99 17.30 -2.81 1.73
CA THR A 99 16.56 -3.59 2.73
C THR A 99 15.25 -2.92 3.16
N ASP A 100 15.23 -1.59 3.17
CA ASP A 100 14.04 -0.76 3.44
C ASP A 100 12.97 -1.01 2.37
N THR A 101 13.30 -0.73 1.11
CA THR A 101 12.45 -0.96 -0.06
C THR A 101 11.84 -2.36 -0.11
N PHE A 102 12.63 -3.41 0.17
CA PHE A 102 12.09 -4.77 0.21
C PHE A 102 11.15 -5.01 1.39
N GLY A 103 11.44 -4.41 2.54
CA GLY A 103 10.56 -4.39 3.71
C GLY A 103 9.24 -3.68 3.41
N ASP A 104 9.30 -2.54 2.75
CA ASP A 104 8.15 -1.70 2.40
C ASP A 104 7.22 -2.40 1.42
N LEU A 105 7.76 -2.96 0.34
CA LEU A 105 6.98 -3.79 -0.59
C LEU A 105 6.37 -5.03 0.08
N LEU A 106 7.08 -5.64 1.04
CA LEU A 106 6.54 -6.75 1.81
C LEU A 106 5.37 -6.29 2.70
N ASN A 107 5.52 -5.16 3.39
CA ASN A 107 4.50 -4.61 4.28
C ASN A 107 3.25 -4.17 3.50
N ASP A 108 3.42 -3.58 2.32
CA ASP A 108 2.32 -3.27 1.40
C ASP A 108 1.51 -4.53 1.05
N LEU A 109 2.21 -5.60 0.66
CA LEU A 109 1.56 -6.87 0.31
C LEU A 109 0.86 -7.50 1.52
N LEU A 110 1.48 -7.49 2.71
CA LEU A 110 0.86 -7.99 3.94
C LEU A 110 -0.41 -7.21 4.31
N GLY A 111 -0.36 -5.88 4.17
CA GLY A 111 -1.51 -5.01 4.33
C GLY A 111 -2.64 -5.35 3.35
N GLY A 112 -2.28 -5.55 2.08
CA GLY A 112 -3.21 -5.95 1.03
C GLY A 112 -3.86 -7.33 1.32
N VAL A 113 -3.06 -8.31 1.74
CA VAL A 113 -3.55 -9.64 2.15
C VAL A 113 -4.55 -9.52 3.30
N ALA A 114 -4.21 -8.77 4.35
CA ALA A 114 -5.08 -8.56 5.50
C ALA A 114 -6.41 -7.91 5.09
N ALA A 115 -6.37 -6.87 4.27
CA ALA A 115 -7.56 -6.19 3.78
C ALA A 115 -8.43 -7.07 2.88
N TYR A 116 -7.83 -7.88 2.00
CA TYR A 116 -8.56 -8.82 1.15
C TYR A 116 -9.36 -9.83 1.99
N TYR A 117 -8.71 -10.45 2.98
CA TYR A 117 -9.38 -11.42 3.86
C TYR A 117 -10.43 -10.75 4.75
N LEU A 118 -10.21 -9.51 5.18
CA LEU A 118 -11.22 -8.73 5.89
C LEU A 118 -12.47 -8.51 5.02
N LEU A 119 -12.31 -8.11 3.76
CA LEU A 119 -13.44 -7.95 2.83
C LEU A 119 -14.17 -9.28 2.59
N ALA A 120 -13.43 -10.39 2.47
CA ALA A 120 -14.01 -11.71 2.34
C ALA A 120 -14.81 -12.11 3.59
N ALA A 121 -14.29 -11.86 4.79
CA ALA A 121 -14.97 -12.09 6.06
C ALA A 121 -16.26 -11.26 6.21
N LEU A 122 -16.24 -10.01 5.73
CA LEU A 122 -17.40 -9.12 5.65
C LEU A 122 -18.38 -9.50 4.53
N ARG A 123 -18.17 -10.63 3.85
CA ARG A 123 -19.01 -11.17 2.76
C ARG A 123 -19.17 -10.23 1.56
N PHE A 124 -18.19 -9.34 1.33
CA PHE A 124 -18.21 -8.38 0.22
C PHE A 124 -18.37 -9.06 -1.14
N PHE A 125 -17.71 -10.21 -1.36
CA PHE A 125 -17.75 -10.96 -2.61
C PHE A 125 -18.94 -11.89 -2.80
N ARG A 126 -19.85 -11.99 -1.81
CA ARG A 126 -21.04 -12.88 -1.87
C ARG A 126 -22.30 -12.15 -2.34
N ARG A 127 -22.17 -10.88 -2.77
CA ARG A 127 -23.23 -10.07 -3.35
C ARG A 127 -23.29 -10.24 -4.86
#